data_AF-E2AYA8-F1
#
_entry.id   AF-E2AYA8-F1
#
_cell.length_a   1.000
_cell.length_b   1.000
_cell.length_c   1.000
_cell.angle_alpha   90.00
_cell.angle_beta   90.00
_cell.angle_gamma   90.00
#
_symmetry.space_group_name_H-M   'P 1'
#
loop_
_entity.id
_entity.type
_entity.pdbx_description
1 polymer ?
#
loop_
_entity_poly.entity_id
_entity_poly.type
_entity_poly.pdbx_seq_one_letter_code
_entity_poly.pdbx_strand_id
1 'polypeptide(L)'
;PIDILNKLAQNGFLEIFPNLTIAFRILLTMPISVATGEASFSKLKLIKNYLRSTMTQTRLSDLAILSIEKELANNLDYKDVIEIFAKAKARR
;
A
#
# COMPACT_ATOMS: atom_id res chain seq x y z
N PRO A 1 -18.94 11.01 2.24
CA PRO A 1 -18.85 9.75 3.03
C PRO A 1 -17.94 9.86 4.26
N ILE A 2 -16.72 10.41 4.09
CA ILE A 2 -15.80 10.68 5.20
C ILE A 2 -16.39 11.69 6.21
N ASP A 3 -17.07 12.74 5.72
CA ASP A 3 -17.70 13.76 6.58
C ASP A 3 -18.88 13.21 7.39
N ILE A 4 -19.57 12.21 6.85
CA ILE A 4 -20.67 11.52 7.53
C ILE A 4 -20.11 10.68 8.66
N LEU A 5 -19.03 9.92 8.40
CA LEU A 5 -18.33 9.14 9.43
C LEU A 5 -17.78 10.06 10.54
N ASN A 6 -17.20 11.21 10.17
CA ASN A 6 -16.68 12.18 11.12
C ASN A 6 -17.79 12.82 11.98
N LYS A 7 -18.97 13.11 11.39
CA LYS A 7 -20.14 13.58 12.15
C LYS A 7 -20.70 12.51 13.09
N LEU A 8 -20.74 11.25 12.67
CA LEU A 8 -21.14 10.14 13.54
C LEU A 8 -20.18 9.97 14.71
N ALA A 9 -18.87 10.18 14.49
CA ALA A 9 -17.84 10.19 15.53
C ALA A 9 -18.03 11.33 16.54
N GLN A 10 -18.22 12.55 16.06
CA GLN A 10 -18.41 13.73 16.93
C GLN A 10 -19.66 13.65 17.81
N ASN A 11 -20.70 12.98 17.32
CA ASN A 11 -21.97 12.83 18.02
C ASN A 11 -22.05 11.56 18.91
N GLY A 12 -20.95 10.80 19.06
CA GLY A 12 -20.91 9.59 19.89
C GLY A 12 -21.67 8.38 19.32
N PHE A 13 -22.09 8.42 18.05
CA PHE A 13 -22.91 7.37 17.43
C PHE A 13 -22.12 6.14 16.96
N LEU A 14 -20.79 6.14 17.09
CA LEU A 14 -19.95 5.01 16.66
C LEU A 14 -20.27 3.73 17.44
N GLU A 15 -20.56 3.85 18.73
CA GLU A 15 -20.89 2.72 19.60
C GLU A 15 -22.37 2.32 19.52
N ILE A 16 -23.24 3.28 19.16
CA ILE A 16 -24.68 3.07 19.03
C ILE A 16 -25.01 2.30 17.74
N PHE A 17 -24.26 2.54 16.66
CA PHE A 17 -24.44 1.87 15.38
C PHE A 17 -23.13 1.22 14.88
N PRO A 18 -22.67 0.13 15.52
CA PRO A 18 -21.39 -0.48 15.20
C PRO A 18 -21.34 -1.03 13.77
N ASN A 19 -22.42 -1.67 13.31
CA ASN A 19 -22.50 -2.22 11.95
C ASN A 19 -22.45 -1.14 10.87
N LEU A 20 -23.09 0.01 11.12
CA LEU A 20 -23.08 1.14 10.19
C LEU A 20 -21.67 1.75 10.10
N THR A 21 -21.00 1.89 11.24
CA THR A 21 -19.61 2.35 11.31
C THR A 21 -18.67 1.43 10.53
N ILE A 22 -18.81 0.11 10.68
CA ILE A 22 -18.04 -0.89 9.94
C ILE A 22 -18.31 -0.78 8.44
N ALA A 23 -19.58 -0.68 8.03
CA ALA A 23 -19.96 -0.55 6.62
C ALA A 23 -19.34 0.70 5.98
N PHE A 24 -19.39 1.85 6.66
CA PHE A 24 -18.75 3.08 6.17
C PHE A 24 -17.23 2.96 6.09
N ARG A 25 -16.58 2.33 7.07
CA ARG A 25 -15.13 2.06 7.01
C ARG A 25 -14.78 1.19 5.81
N ILE A 26 -15.50 0.08 5.61
CA ILE A 26 -15.29 -0.81 4.45
C ILE A 26 -15.47 -0.02 3.15
N LEU A 27 -16.56 0.74 3.02
CA LEU A 27 -16.84 1.57 1.84
C LEU A 27 -15.70 2.56 1.55
N LEU A 28 -15.15 3.20 2.58
CA LEU A 28 -14.06 4.16 2.44
C LEU A 28 -12.71 3.50 2.11
N THR A 29 -12.48 2.26 2.54
CA THR A 29 -11.25 1.50 2.26
C THR A 29 -11.32 0.71 0.96
N MET A 30 -12.52 0.41 0.45
CA MET A 30 -12.66 -0.28 -0.81
C MET A 30 -12.20 0.62 -1.95
N PRO A 31 -11.34 0.12 -2.86
CA PRO A 31 -11.01 0.86 -4.08
C PRO A 31 -12.25 0.87 -4.97
N ILE A 32 -13.06 1.93 -4.86
CA ILE A 32 -14.30 2.11 -5.63
C ILE A 32 -13.98 2.33 -7.13
N SER A 33 -12.76 2.75 -7.47
CA SER A 33 -12.36 3.02 -8.85
C SER A 33 -11.43 1.97 -9.43
N VAL A 34 -11.73 1.53 -10.65
CA VAL A 34 -10.84 0.71 -11.51
C VAL A 34 -9.47 1.38 -11.71
N ALA A 35 -9.43 2.72 -11.66
CA ALA A 35 -8.21 3.53 -11.77
C ALA A 35 -7.10 3.12 -10.79
N THR A 36 -7.43 2.65 -9.58
CA THR A 36 -6.42 2.20 -8.60
C THR A 36 -5.73 0.90 -9.05
N GLY A 37 -6.50 0.00 -9.67
CA GLY A 37 -5.97 -1.20 -10.31
C GLY A 37 -5.12 -0.84 -11.53
N GLU A 38 -5.61 0.05 -12.40
CA GLU A 38 -4.89 0.50 -13.59
C GLU A 38 -3.56 1.18 -13.25
N ALA A 39 -3.53 2.00 -12.20
CA ALA A 39 -2.30 2.61 -11.68
C ALA A 39 -1.27 1.55 -11.25
N SER A 40 -1.74 0.52 -10.52
CA SER A 40 -0.89 -0.60 -10.09
C SER A 40 -0.37 -1.42 -11.28
N PHE A 41 -1.21 -1.72 -12.27
CA PHE A 41 -0.80 -2.43 -13.48
C PHE A 41 0.15 -1.60 -14.37
N SER A 42 -0.03 -0.27 -14.40
CA SER A 42 0.89 0.64 -15.08
C SER A 42 2.30 0.58 -14.46
N LYS A 43 2.40 0.59 -13.12
CA LYS A 43 3.68 0.36 -12.42
C LYS A 43 4.25 -1.02 -12.75
N LEU A 44 3.41 -2.05 -12.72
CA LEU A 44 3.84 -3.42 -12.99
C LEU A 44 4.46 -3.56 -14.38
N LYS A 45 3.91 -2.89 -15.40
CA LYS A 45 4.45 -2.85 -16.77
C LYS A 45 5.86 -2.25 -16.83
N LEU A 46 6.16 -1.24 -16.02
CA LEU A 46 7.50 -0.65 -15.94
C LEU A 46 8.50 -1.58 -15.25
N ILE A 47 8.05 -2.30 -14.21
CA ILE A 47 8.89 -3.21 -13.42
C ILE A 47 9.18 -4.50 -14.18
N LYS A 48 8.15 -5.10 -14.81
CA LYS A 48 8.23 -6.32 -15.61
C LYS A 48 8.29 -5.97 -17.09
N ASN A 49 9.50 -5.62 -17.53
CA ASN A 49 9.81 -5.38 -18.93
C ASN A 49 10.52 -6.59 -19.57
N TYR A 50 10.71 -6.54 -20.89
CA TYR A 50 11.30 -7.62 -21.68
C TYR A 50 12.66 -8.12 -21.13
N LEU A 51 13.53 -7.17 -20.76
CA LEU A 51 14.86 -7.47 -20.20
C LEU A 51 14.81 -8.09 -18.80
N ARG A 52 13.70 -7.94 -18.07
CA ARG A 52 13.50 -8.46 -16.70
C ARG A 52 12.43 -9.54 -16.65
N SER A 53 12.18 -10.23 -17.76
CA SER A 53 11.10 -11.21 -17.91
C SER A 53 11.24 -12.44 -17.02
N THR A 54 12.46 -12.77 -16.55
CA THR A 54 12.78 -14.00 -15.79
C THR A 54 12.85 -13.83 -14.27
N MET A 55 12.37 -12.71 -13.71
CA MET A 55 12.42 -12.52 -12.26
C MET A 55 11.40 -13.40 -11.50
N THR A 56 11.76 -13.81 -10.28
CA THR A 56 10.86 -14.52 -9.37
C THR A 56 9.65 -13.69 -9.00
N GLN A 57 8.52 -14.35 -8.72
CA GLN A 57 7.29 -13.68 -8.29
C GLN A 57 7.48 -12.83 -7.02
N THR A 58 8.24 -13.33 -6.04
CA THR A 58 8.55 -12.60 -4.80
C THR A 58 9.25 -11.27 -5.08
N ARG A 59 10.34 -11.30 -5.85
CA ARG A 59 11.04 -10.08 -6.26
C ARG A 59 10.13 -9.11 -7.03
N LEU A 60 9.23 -9.62 -7.88
CA LEU A 60 8.29 -8.80 -8.62
C LEU A 60 7.29 -8.10 -7.69
N SER A 61 6.70 -8.84 -6.74
CA SER A 61 5.76 -8.27 -5.76
C SER A 61 6.44 -7.23 -4.87
N ASP A 62 7.65 -7.50 -4.38
CA ASP A 62 8.36 -6.57 -3.49
C ASP A 62 8.66 -5.24 -4.20
N LEU A 63 9.09 -5.30 -5.47
CA LEU A 63 9.33 -4.11 -6.28
C LEU A 63 8.04 -3.38 -6.66
N ALA A 64 6.93 -4.11 -6.86
CA ALA A 64 5.63 -3.50 -7.11
C ALA A 64 5.16 -2.69 -5.91
N ILE A 65 5.30 -3.23 -4.69
CA ILE A 65 4.96 -2.54 -3.44
C ILE A 65 5.79 -1.25 -3.32
N LEU A 66 7.11 -1.32 -3.49
CA LEU A 66 7.98 -0.13 -3.44
C LEU A 66 7.62 0.93 -4.49
N SER A 67 7.14 0.52 -5.67
CA SER A 67 6.79 1.44 -6.76
C SER A 67 5.40 2.07 -6.61
N ILE A 68 4.45 1.34 -6.02
CA ILE A 68 3.11 1.84 -5.68
C ILE A 68 3.23 2.80 -4.50
N GLU A 69 3.90 2.36 -3.43
CA GLU A 69 4.14 3.13 -2.20
C GLU A 69 5.37 4.04 -2.30
N LYS A 70 5.59 4.65 -3.47
CA LYS A 70 6.81 5.42 -3.76
C LYS A 70 7.03 6.56 -2.75
N GLU A 71 5.97 7.22 -2.30
CA GLU A 71 6.08 8.32 -1.32
C GLU A 71 6.61 7.82 0.02
N LEU A 72 6.08 6.71 0.53
CA LEU A 72 6.57 6.06 1.73
C LEU A 72 8.01 5.56 1.53
N ALA A 73 8.30 4.96 0.38
CA ALA A 73 9.63 4.45 0.05
C ALA A 73 10.69 5.58 -0.01
N ASN A 74 10.32 6.76 -0.48
CA ASN A 74 11.21 7.93 -0.51
C ASN A 74 11.51 8.49 0.89
N ASN A 75 10.62 8.24 1.86
CA ASN A 75 10.80 8.69 3.24
C ASN A 75 11.69 7.73 4.07
N LEU A 76 12.13 6.60 3.50
CA LEU A 76 13.02 5.66 4.17
C LEU A 76 14.45 6.23 4.28
N ASP A 77 15.10 6.04 5.43
CA ASP A 77 16.52 6.32 5.56
C ASP A 77 17.34 5.21 4.89
N TYR A 78 18.00 5.56 3.78
CA TYR A 78 18.86 4.63 3.05
C TYR A 78 20.05 4.15 3.87
N LYS A 79 20.54 4.91 4.85
CA LYS A 79 21.64 4.47 5.72
C LYS A 79 21.23 3.27 6.55
N ASP A 80 20.05 3.33 7.16
CA ASP A 80 19.48 2.24 7.95
C ASP A 80 19.26 1.00 7.08
N VAL A 81 18.71 1.17 5.87
CA VAL A 81 18.48 0.06 4.93
C VAL A 81 19.81 -0.60 4.52
N ILE A 82 20.84 0.20 4.24
CA ILE A 82 22.18 -0.31 3.89
C ILE A 82 22.78 -1.08 5.06
N GLU A 83 22.67 -0.56 6.29
CA GLU A 83 23.19 -1.22 7.48
C GLU A 83 22.47 -2.55 7.75
N ILE A 84 21.14 -2.58 7.64
CA ILE A 84 20.33 -3.81 7.76
C ILE A 84 20.76 -4.83 6.71
N PHE A 85 20.92 -4.40 5.45
CA PHE A 85 21.36 -5.27 4.37
C PHE A 85 22.77 -5.83 4.62
N ALA A 86 23.70 -4.98 5.06
CA ALA A 86 25.07 -5.37 5.39
C ALA A 86 25.10 -6.39 6.53
N LYS A 87 24.35 -6.17 7.61
CA LYS A 87 24.22 -7.11 8.74
C LYS A 87 23.61 -8.44 8.32
N ALA A 88 22.59 -8.42 7.45
CA ALA A 88 21.97 -9.64 6.94
C ALA A 88 22.94 -10.45 6.06
N LYS A 89 23.79 -9.77 5.27
CA LYS A 89 24.77 -10.40 4.38
C LYS A 89 26.02 -10.89 5.14
N ALA A 90 26.46 -10.18 6.17
CA ALA A 90 27.62 -10.54 6.99
C ALA A 90 27.40 -11.77 7.89
N ARG A 91 26.15 -12.24 8.04
CA ARG A 91 25.82 -13.51 8.72
C ARG A 91 25.97 -14.75 7.82
N ARG A 92 26.42 -14.59 6.57
CA ARG A 92 26.86 -15.67 5.69
C ARG A 92 28.37 -15.66 5.52
#